data_AF-A0AA96QVG6-F1
#
_entry.id   AF-A0AA96QVG6-F1
#
_cell.length_a   1.000
_cell.length_b   1.000
_cell.length_c   1.000
_cell.angle_alpha   90.00
_cell.angle_beta   90.00
_cell.angle_gamma   90.00
#
_symmetry.space_group_name_H-M   'P 1'
#
loop_
_entity.id
_entity.type
_entity.pdbx_description
1 polymer ?
#
loop_
_entity_poly.entity_id
_entity_poly.type
_entity_poly.pdbx_seq_one_letter_code
_entity_poly.pdbx_strand_id
1 'polypeptide(L)'
;MRVEDLCQLCGRPRGDEVYLLVPRDHADTMVVMYGGALCSPACARLTAAVCPHYTAQSSVGIYPVARHDRVDLIGGGLANDDEYDIVGLRPIAMIRVRWQKRGQPL
;
A
#
# COMPACT_ATOMS: atom_id res chain seq x y z
N MET A 1 -2.24 23.03 11.42
CA MET A 1 -2.34 23.19 9.96
C MET A 1 -2.73 21.83 9.41
N ARG A 2 -3.91 21.67 8.79
CA ARG A 2 -4.27 20.38 8.18
C ARG A 2 -3.35 20.20 6.98
N VAL A 3 -2.32 19.36 7.11
CA VAL A 3 -1.67 18.78 5.95
C VAL A 3 -2.77 17.99 5.27
N GLU A 4 -3.16 18.40 4.07
CA GLU A 4 -4.19 17.68 3.33
C GLU A 4 -3.81 16.20 3.29
N ASP A 5 -4.80 15.34 3.50
CA ASP A 5 -4.56 13.92 3.57
C ASP A 5 -4.39 13.39 2.14
N LEU A 6 -3.18 13.56 1.60
CA LEU A 6 -2.87 13.34 0.20
C LEU A 6 -2.37 11.92 -0.06
N CYS A 7 -2.69 11.40 -1.25
CA CYS A 7 -2.10 10.20 -1.80
C CYS A 7 -0.60 10.37 -1.95
N GLN A 8 0.18 9.46 -1.37
CA GLN A 8 1.64 9.48 -1.43
C GLN A 8 2.18 9.48 -2.86
N LEU A 9 1.47 8.87 -3.81
CA LEU A 9 1.95 8.75 -5.18
C LEU A 9 1.59 9.94 -6.08
N CYS A 10 0.35 10.43 -6.01
CA CYS A 10 -0.14 11.42 -6.97
C CYS A 10 -0.51 12.78 -6.35
N GLY A 11 -0.39 12.94 -5.04
CA GLY A 11 -0.69 14.19 -4.34
C GLY A 11 -2.16 14.61 -4.37
N ARG A 12 -3.08 13.74 -4.79
CA ARG A 12 -4.53 14.01 -4.75
C ARG A 12 -5.10 13.71 -3.37
N PRO A 13 -6.14 14.43 -2.92
CA PRO A 13 -6.84 14.10 -1.68
C PRO A 13 -7.30 12.64 -1.66
N ARG A 14 -7.12 11.97 -0.52
CA ARG A 14 -7.67 10.63 -0.28
C ARG A 14 -9.19 10.73 -0.07
N GLY A 15 -9.93 9.79 -0.64
CA GLY A 15 -11.37 9.65 -0.42
C GLY A 15 -11.68 8.84 0.84
N ASP A 16 -12.93 8.41 0.98
CA ASP A 16 -13.34 7.53 2.10
C ASP A 16 -12.85 6.09 1.96
N GLU A 17 -12.35 5.72 0.77
CA GLU A 17 -11.69 4.45 0.51
C GLU A 17 -10.22 4.70 0.12
N VAL A 18 -9.32 3.89 0.65
CA VAL A 18 -7.90 3.87 0.31
C VAL A 18 -7.45 2.47 -0.06
N TYR A 19 -6.29 2.37 -0.70
CA TYR A 19 -5.78 1.13 -1.27
C TYR A 19 -4.42 0.77 -0.65
N LEU A 20 -4.37 -0.41 -0.08
CA LEU A 20 -3.18 -0.97 0.55
C LEU A 20 -2.48 -1.96 -0.37
N LEU A 21 -1.16 -2.05 -0.21
CA LEU A 21 -0.33 -3.03 -0.88
C LEU A 21 0.19 -4.02 0.15
N VAL A 22 -0.13 -5.30 -0.06
CA VAL A 22 0.20 -6.35 0.91
C VAL A 22 0.94 -7.46 0.19
N PRO A 23 2.23 -7.68 0.49
CA PRO A 23 2.95 -8.85 -0.01
C PRO A 23 2.24 -10.13 0.41
N ARG A 24 2.03 -11.07 -0.50
CA ARG A 24 1.32 -12.33 -0.19
C ARG A 24 2.04 -13.17 0.88
N ASP A 25 3.36 -13.04 0.93
CA ASP A 25 4.21 -13.82 1.81
C ASP A 25 4.32 -13.20 3.22
N HIS A 26 3.63 -12.08 3.49
CA HIS A 26 3.45 -11.56 4.84
C HIS A 26 2.33 -12.31 5.56
N ALA A 27 2.65 -12.87 6.73
CA ALA A 27 1.69 -13.56 7.59
C ALA A 27 0.85 -12.58 8.45
N ASP A 28 1.24 -11.31 8.48
CA ASP A 28 0.61 -10.30 9.32
C ASP A 28 -0.71 -9.83 8.72
N THR A 29 -1.76 -9.84 9.54
CA THR A 29 -3.07 -9.32 9.19
C THR A 29 -3.19 -7.82 9.42
N MET A 30 -2.24 -7.24 10.18
CA MET A 30 -2.08 -5.80 10.33
C MET A 30 -1.07 -5.29 9.32
N VAL A 31 -1.47 -4.33 8.50
CA VAL A 31 -0.65 -3.76 7.44
C VAL A 31 -0.35 -2.31 7.76
N VAL A 32 0.94 -2.01 7.89
CA VAL A 32 1.44 -0.64 8.12
C VAL A 32 1.96 -0.04 6.82
N MET A 33 1.44 1.13 6.46
CA MET A 33 1.84 1.92 5.30
C MET A 33 2.60 3.16 5.78
N TYR A 34 3.92 3.07 5.80
CA TYR A 34 4.79 4.20 6.12
C TYR A 34 4.70 5.28 5.02
N GLY A 35 4.21 6.46 5.39
CA GLY A 35 4.10 7.60 4.47
C GLY A 35 2.76 7.73 3.72
N GLY A 36 1.77 6.89 4.03
CA GLY A 36 0.38 7.13 3.65
C GLY A 36 -0.24 6.10 2.68
N ALA A 37 -1.52 5.77 2.87
CA ALA A 37 -2.28 4.90 1.95
C ALA A 37 -2.58 5.56 0.58
N LEU A 38 -2.84 4.75 -0.45
CA LEU A 38 -3.00 5.21 -1.83
C LEU A 38 -4.46 5.52 -2.15
N CYS A 39 -4.73 6.51 -3.01
CA CYS A 39 -6.10 6.98 -3.29
C CYS A 39 -6.82 6.26 -4.45
N SER A 40 -6.15 5.35 -5.17
CA SER A 40 -6.78 4.63 -6.30
C SER A 40 -6.10 3.29 -6.59
N PRO A 41 -6.78 2.35 -7.27
CA PRO A 41 -6.15 1.11 -7.73
C PRO A 41 -5.02 1.36 -8.74
N ALA A 42 -5.10 2.45 -9.51
CA ALA A 42 -4.05 2.85 -10.44
C ALA A 42 -2.78 3.27 -9.69
N CYS A 43 -2.93 4.06 -8.63
CA CYS A 43 -1.82 4.39 -7.74
C CYS A 43 -1.23 3.15 -7.08
N ALA A 44 -2.06 2.24 -6.58
CA ALA A 44 -1.62 0.96 -6.03
C ALA A 44 -0.79 0.14 -7.02
N ARG A 45 -1.28 -0.02 -8.26
CA ARG A 45 -0.54 -0.75 -9.31
C ARG A 45 0.79 -0.11 -9.64
N LEU A 46 0.84 1.21 -9.78
CA LEU A 46 2.08 1.91 -10.09
C LEU A 46 3.07 1.80 -8.93
N THR A 47 2.65 2.05 -7.69
CA THR A 47 3.50 1.89 -6.50
C THR A 47 4.06 0.48 -6.38
N ALA A 48 3.24 -0.55 -6.57
CA ALA A 48 3.70 -1.95 -6.55
C ALA A 48 4.71 -2.28 -7.67
N ALA A 49 4.62 -1.59 -8.80
CA ALA A 49 5.51 -1.81 -9.95
C ALA A 49 6.85 -1.07 -9.84
N VAL A 50 6.94 0.01 -9.06
CA VAL A 50 8.15 0.86 -8.99
C VAL A 50 8.85 0.84 -7.64
N CYS A 51 8.15 0.53 -6.55
CA CYS A 51 8.73 0.53 -5.22
C CYS A 51 9.62 -0.72 -5.02
N PRO A 52 10.90 -0.56 -4.64
CA PRO A 52 11.80 -1.70 -4.38
C PRO A 52 11.24 -2.70 -3.36
N HIS A 53 10.55 -2.21 -2.32
CA HIS A 53 9.95 -3.06 -1.29
C HIS A 53 8.93 -4.05 -1.88
N TYR A 54 8.07 -3.59 -2.79
CA TYR A 54 7.03 -4.40 -3.42
C TYR A 54 7.52 -5.18 -4.64
N THR A 55 8.47 -4.61 -5.41
CA THR A 55 9.04 -5.29 -6.59
C THR A 55 9.95 -6.47 -6.22
N ALA A 56 10.47 -6.50 -4.99
CA ALA A 56 11.16 -7.66 -4.44
C ALA A 56 10.23 -8.85 -4.11
N GLN A 57 8.91 -8.65 -4.10
CA GLN A 57 7.93 -9.64 -3.66
C GLN A 57 7.46 -10.54 -4.80
N SER A 58 7.13 -11.80 -4.49
CA SER A 58 6.60 -12.76 -5.47
C SER A 58 5.21 -12.33 -6.00
N SER A 59 4.40 -11.80 -5.11
CA SER A 59 3.08 -11.24 -5.42
C SER A 59 2.64 -10.24 -4.37
N VAL A 60 1.90 -9.23 -4.80
CA VAL A 60 1.38 -8.15 -3.96
C VAL A 60 -0.12 -8.02 -4.22
N GLY A 61 -0.93 -8.14 -3.17
CA GLY A 61 -2.36 -7.89 -3.22
C GLY A 61 -2.69 -6.42 -3.04
N ILE A 62 -3.72 -5.96 -3.74
CA ILE A 62 -4.31 -4.63 -3.56
C ILE A 62 -5.61 -4.78 -2.78
N TYR A 63 -5.71 -4.14 -1.62
CA TYR A 63 -6.87 -4.22 -0.74
C TYR A 63 -7.53 -2.84 -0.62
N PRO A 64 -8.82 -2.71 -0.95
CA PRO A 64 -9.59 -1.53 -0.60
C PRO A 64 -9.97 -1.60 0.88
N VAL A 65 -9.79 -0.49 1.59
CA VAL A 65 -10.17 -0.35 3.00
C VAL A 65 -10.81 1.00 3.23
N ALA A 66 -11.70 1.06 4.22
CA ALA A 66 -12.26 2.33 4.66
C ALA A 66 -11.14 3.18 5.27
N ARG A 67 -11.01 4.43 4.83
CA ARG A 67 -10.07 5.40 5.38
C ARG A 67 -10.42 5.65 6.85
N HIS A 68 -9.40 5.73 7.69
CA HIS A 68 -9.53 6.24 9.06
C HIS A 68 -8.40 7.23 9.38
N ASP A 69 -8.43 7.76 10.61
CA ASP A 69 -7.42 8.68 11.09
C ASP A 69 -6.07 7.97 11.23
N ARG A 70 -5.01 8.68 10.85
CA ARG A 70 -3.63 8.18 10.99
C ARG A 70 -3.27 7.97 12.46
N VAL A 71 -2.36 7.05 12.69
CA VAL A 71 -1.87 6.66 14.02
C VAL A 71 -0.42 7.08 14.21
N ASP A 72 -0.04 7.31 15.47
CA ASP A 72 1.35 7.57 15.88
C ASP A 72 1.95 6.24 16.38
N LEU A 73 2.44 5.43 15.44
CA LEU A 73 2.96 4.09 15.76
C LEU A 73 4.28 4.13 16.53
N ILE A 74 5.05 5.22 16.38
CA ILE A 74 6.38 5.38 16.97
C ILE A 74 6.36 6.16 18.29
N GLY A 75 5.21 6.68 18.72
CA GLY A 75 5.06 7.49 19.93
C GLY A 75 5.79 8.85 19.84
N GLY A 76 5.99 9.36 18.62
CA GLY A 76 6.73 10.59 18.34
C GLY A 76 5.87 11.85 18.42
N GLY A 77 4.59 11.72 18.77
CA GLY A 77 3.58 12.78 18.74
C GLY A 77 3.09 13.14 17.35
N LEU A 78 3.40 12.32 16.33
CA LEU A 78 3.07 12.59 14.94
C LEU A 78 2.26 11.44 14.33
N ALA A 79 0.97 11.67 14.14
CA ALA A 79 0.05 10.74 13.49
C ALA A 79 0.25 10.75 11.96
N ASN A 80 1.32 10.10 11.50
CA ASN A 80 1.71 10.06 10.09
C ASN A 80 1.53 8.70 9.44
N ASP A 81 1.31 7.65 10.23
CA ASP A 81 1.27 6.29 9.75
C ASP A 81 -0.17 5.80 9.59
N ASP A 82 -0.32 4.90 8.62
CA ASP A 82 -1.56 4.26 8.26
C ASP A 82 -1.45 2.78 8.65
N GLU A 83 -2.35 2.28 9.49
CA GLU A 83 -2.37 0.89 9.93
C GLU A 83 -3.77 0.32 9.71
N TYR A 84 -3.87 -0.82 9.03
CA TYR A 84 -5.16 -1.42 8.72
C TYR A 84 -5.17 -2.92 9.02
N ASP A 85 -6.27 -3.39 9.61
CA ASP A 85 -6.59 -4.81 9.69
C ASP A 85 -7.22 -5.30 8.38
N ILE A 86 -6.60 -6.31 7.77
CA ILE A 86 -7.08 -6.94 6.55
C ILE A 86 -7.72 -8.32 6.76
N VAL A 87 -7.94 -8.75 8.02
CA VAL A 87 -8.62 -10.02 8.33
C VAL A 87 -9.97 -10.08 7.62
N GLY A 88 -10.18 -11.18 6.88
CA GLY A 88 -11.45 -11.42 6.18
C GLY A 88 -11.66 -10.61 4.90
N LEU A 89 -10.75 -9.67 4.58
CA LEU A 89 -10.79 -8.93 3.32
C LEU A 89 -10.23 -9.79 2.17
N ARG A 90 -10.70 -9.49 0.96
CA ARG A 90 -10.17 -10.08 -0.27
C ARG A 90 -9.51 -9.00 -1.13
N PRO A 91 -8.36 -9.29 -1.75
CA PRO A 91 -7.73 -8.34 -2.64
C PRO A 91 -8.60 -8.15 -3.90
N ILE A 92 -8.75 -6.91 -4.35
CA ILE A 92 -9.41 -6.59 -5.64
C ILE A 92 -8.50 -6.89 -6.84
N ALA A 93 -7.19 -6.98 -6.60
CA ALA A 93 -6.22 -7.34 -7.61
C ALA A 93 -4.99 -8.01 -6.98
N MET A 94 -4.39 -8.94 -7.73
CA MET A 94 -3.11 -9.54 -7.41
C MET A 94 -2.09 -9.14 -8.48
N ILE A 95 -1.01 -8.50 -8.06
CA ILE A 95 0.11 -8.14 -8.92
C ILE A 95 1.17 -9.22 -8.77
N ARG A 96 1.47 -9.93 -9.85
CA ARG A 96 2.61 -10.85 -9.91
C ARG A 96 3.80 -10.06 -10.42
N VAL A 97 4.78 -9.80 -9.55
CA VAL A 97 6.03 -9.19 -10.00
C VAL A 97 6.90 -10.32 -10.51
N ARG A 98 6.89 -10.54 -11.84
CA ARG A 98 7.84 -11.46 -12.46
C ARG A 98 9.19 -10.76 -12.48
N TRP A 99 10.13 -11.26 -11.69
CA TRP A 99 11.54 -10.98 -11.93
C TRP A 99 11.91 -11.51 -13.32
N GLN A 100 12.00 -10.63 -14.31
CA GLN A 100 12.93 -10.89 -15.41
C GLN A 100 14.33 -10.61 -14.85
N LYS A 101 15.09 -11.68 -14.58
CA LYS A 101 16.56 -11.53 -14.65
C LYS A 101 16.84 -10.90 -16.00
N ARG A 102 17.45 -9.71 -16.03
CA ARG A 102 17.97 -9.14 -17.27
C ARG A 102 18.87 -10.22 -17.91
N GLY A 103 18.45 -10.79 -19.05
CA GLY A 103 19.30 -11.66 -19.87
C GLY A 103 18.88 -13.13 -20.12
N GLN A 104 17.61 -13.54 -20.00
CA GLN A 104 17.19 -14.86 -20.50
C GLN A 104 16.16 -14.73 -21.65
N PRO A 105 16.42 -15.31 -22.85
CA PRO A 105 15.44 -15.35 -23.94
C PRO A 105 14.40 -16.45 -23.72
N LEU A 106 13.26 -16.29 -24.42
CA LEU A 106 12.06 -17.14 -24.40
C LEU A 106 12.33 -18.61 -24.77
#